data_AF-A0A1E7K278-F1
#
_entry.id   AF-A0A1E7K278-F1
#
_cell.length_a   1.000
_cell.length_b   1.000
_cell.length_c   1.000
_cell.angle_alpha   90.00
_cell.angle_beta   90.00
_cell.angle_gamma   90.00
#
_symmetry.space_group_name_H-M   'P 1'
#
loop_
_entity.id
_entity.type
_entity.pdbx_description
1 polymer ?
#
loop_
_entity_poly.entity_id
_entity_poly.type
_entity_poly.pdbx_seq_one_letter_code
_entity_poly.pdbx_strand_id
1 'polypeptide(L)'
;MSARRAAPAAAALVAAVLVLTAGCGAGGDDGGEAAKRPRAEKSAGAGEDASAAPEDEPAPGDGREGRPEDPKDTQDPEEPGDEDVPKVPRASLSPATGSFTEKEKEYLVGRVPQGLEPAAVLEAGRTACARLRSTAEASRKDAISALKAGEIDNAGPAVHHLCPRFEPLLEAAGRK
;
A
#
# COMPACT_ATOMS: atom_id res chain seq x y z
N MET A 1 40.12 -53.89 -25.02
CA MET A 1 40.60 -53.16 -26.22
C MET A 1 39.47 -52.30 -26.75
N SER A 2 39.82 -51.13 -27.30
CA SER A 2 38.96 -50.14 -27.99
C SER A 2 38.47 -48.96 -27.15
N ALA A 3 39.39 -48.01 -26.98
CA ALA A 3 39.09 -46.58 -26.88
C ALA A 3 38.68 -46.01 -28.25
N ARG A 4 38.01 -44.84 -28.22
CA ARG A 4 37.86 -43.75 -29.24
C ARG A 4 36.40 -43.28 -29.23
N ARG A 5 36.02 -42.00 -29.22
CA ARG A 5 36.68 -40.70 -29.38
C ARG A 5 35.70 -39.62 -28.86
N ALA A 6 36.23 -38.55 -28.29
CA ALA A 6 35.52 -37.30 -28.06
C ALA A 6 35.27 -36.55 -29.39
N ALA A 7 34.19 -35.77 -29.45
CA ALA A 7 34.01 -34.70 -30.43
C ALA A 7 33.22 -33.52 -29.81
N PRO A 8 33.72 -32.27 -29.90
CA PRO A 8 33.05 -31.04 -29.47
C PRO A 8 32.51 -30.23 -30.68
N ALA A 9 31.41 -29.50 -30.50
CA ALA A 9 31.00 -28.30 -31.27
C ALA A 9 29.72 -27.74 -30.60
N ALA A 10 29.73 -26.65 -29.82
CA ALA A 10 30.01 -25.25 -30.13
C ALA A 10 28.92 -24.55 -30.98
N ALA A 11 28.41 -23.45 -30.39
CA ALA A 11 27.68 -22.32 -30.99
C ALA A 11 26.17 -22.47 -31.27
N ALA A 12 25.36 -22.36 -30.21
CA ALA A 12 23.98 -21.88 -30.33
C ALA A 12 23.99 -20.34 -30.42
N LEU A 13 23.70 -19.80 -31.61
CA LEU A 13 23.49 -18.37 -31.84
C LEU A 13 22.12 -17.97 -31.31
N VAL A 14 22.08 -17.11 -30.28
CA VAL A 14 20.87 -16.41 -29.83
C VAL A 14 21.16 -14.93 -29.84
N ALA A 15 20.53 -14.19 -30.76
CA ALA A 15 20.27 -12.76 -30.63
C ALA A 15 19.23 -12.31 -31.67
N ALA A 16 17.95 -12.55 -31.39
CA ALA A 16 16.86 -11.80 -32.01
C ALA A 16 16.54 -10.61 -31.07
N VAL A 17 17.10 -9.44 -31.37
CA VAL A 17 16.81 -8.20 -30.65
C VAL A 17 15.58 -7.56 -31.28
N LEU A 18 14.47 -7.59 -30.54
CA LEU A 18 13.25 -6.85 -30.85
C LEU A 18 13.49 -5.36 -30.65
N VAL A 19 13.55 -4.62 -31.75
CA VAL A 19 13.41 -3.16 -31.76
C VAL A 19 11.93 -2.84 -31.64
N LEU A 20 11.52 -2.10 -30.59
CA LEU A 20 10.27 -1.33 -30.51
C LEU A 20 10.30 -0.40 -29.28
N THR A 21 11.01 0.73 -29.41
CA THR A 21 10.74 1.95 -28.65
C THR A 21 10.91 3.17 -29.56
N ALA A 22 10.00 3.30 -30.54
CA ALA A 22 9.62 4.60 -31.07
C ALA A 22 8.30 4.94 -30.36
N GLY A 23 8.22 5.89 -29.44
CA GLY A 23 8.82 7.22 -29.55
C GLY A 23 7.89 8.08 -30.40
N CYS A 24 6.74 8.43 -29.85
CA CYS A 24 5.86 9.48 -30.37
C CYS A 24 6.60 10.81 -30.21
N GLY A 25 7.13 11.35 -31.30
CA GLY A 25 7.91 12.59 -31.30
C GLY A 25 8.29 12.97 -32.72
N ALA A 26 7.37 13.63 -33.41
CA ALA A 26 7.59 14.22 -34.72
C ALA A 26 8.46 15.48 -34.58
N GLY A 27 9.55 15.55 -35.38
CA GLY A 27 10.11 16.83 -35.83
C GLY A 27 11.62 17.01 -35.70
N GLY A 28 12.29 17.05 -36.85
CA GLY A 28 13.39 18.00 -37.12
C GLY A 28 14.82 17.52 -36.90
N ASP A 29 15.51 17.25 -38.01
CA ASP A 29 16.96 17.11 -38.16
C ASP A 29 17.66 18.47 -37.97
N ASP A 30 18.76 18.52 -37.21
CA ASP A 30 19.95 19.34 -37.55
C ASP A 30 21.13 19.00 -36.62
N GLY A 31 22.33 18.92 -37.20
CA GLY A 31 23.56 18.54 -36.52
C GLY A 31 24.19 19.66 -35.68
N GLY A 32 25.23 19.32 -34.90
CA GLY A 32 26.07 20.33 -34.28
C GLY A 32 26.76 19.92 -32.99
N GLU A 33 28.09 19.97 -33.06
CA GLU A 33 29.08 19.79 -32.00
C GLU A 33 28.95 20.82 -30.84
N ALA A 34 29.57 20.45 -29.71
CA ALA A 34 30.12 21.33 -28.67
C ALA A 34 29.19 22.00 -27.64
N ALA A 35 29.45 21.60 -26.39
CA ALA A 35 29.63 22.46 -25.22
C ALA A 35 28.61 23.59 -24.96
N LYS A 36 27.84 23.43 -23.86
CA LYS A 36 27.92 24.28 -22.66
C LYS A 36 26.82 23.92 -21.67
N ARG A 37 27.22 23.65 -20.42
CA ARG A 37 26.34 23.69 -19.26
C ARG A 37 25.76 25.10 -19.10
N PRO A 38 24.46 25.24 -18.79
CA PRO A 38 23.99 26.34 -17.98
C PRO A 38 23.80 25.88 -16.54
N ARG A 39 24.34 26.72 -15.67
CA ARG A 39 24.28 26.77 -14.23
C ARG A 39 22.81 26.89 -13.78
N ALA A 40 22.32 25.93 -13.00
CA ALA A 40 21.03 26.03 -12.34
C ALA A 40 21.11 27.13 -11.27
N GLU A 41 20.35 28.21 -11.47
CA GLU A 41 20.16 29.25 -10.49
C GLU A 41 19.25 28.73 -9.38
N LYS A 42 19.80 28.66 -8.16
CA LYS A 42 19.03 28.44 -6.93
C LYS A 42 18.24 29.72 -6.64
N SER A 43 16.95 29.72 -6.93
CA SER A 43 16.02 30.63 -6.24
C SER A 43 15.75 30.06 -4.85
N ALA A 44 16.40 30.64 -3.85
CA ALA A 44 16.01 30.52 -2.46
C ALA A 44 14.90 31.57 -2.21
N GLY A 45 13.64 31.12 -2.27
CA GLY A 45 12.51 31.89 -1.77
C GLY A 45 12.48 31.81 -0.25
N ALA A 46 12.82 32.92 0.40
CA ALA A 46 12.53 33.19 1.79
C ALA A 46 11.06 33.65 1.93
N GLY A 47 10.50 33.43 3.12
CA GLY A 47 9.20 33.95 3.55
C GLY A 47 8.18 32.85 3.82
N GLU A 48 7.44 32.84 4.93
CA GLU A 48 7.51 33.59 6.17
C GLU A 48 6.54 32.82 7.10
N ASP A 49 7.02 32.42 8.29
CA ASP A 49 6.19 31.84 9.34
C ASP A 49 5.13 32.85 9.78
N ALA A 50 3.86 32.52 9.56
CA ALA A 50 2.74 33.21 10.17
C ALA A 50 1.92 32.21 10.99
N SER A 51 2.30 32.11 12.26
CA SER A 51 1.54 31.50 13.33
C SER A 51 0.29 32.34 13.61
N ALA A 52 -0.89 31.74 13.51
CA ALA A 52 -2.14 32.32 13.99
C ALA A 52 -3.04 31.19 14.53
N ALA A 53 -3.03 31.02 15.84
CA ALA A 53 -4.21 30.56 16.59
C ALA A 53 -5.03 31.81 16.94
N PRO A 54 -6.36 31.69 17.07
CA PRO A 54 -6.88 31.49 18.42
C PRO A 54 -8.07 30.53 18.53
N GLU A 55 -8.33 30.27 19.80
CA GLU A 55 -9.29 29.40 20.47
C GLU A 55 -10.76 29.76 20.19
N ASP A 56 -11.64 28.76 20.27
CA ASP A 56 -13.03 28.94 20.72
C ASP A 56 -13.54 27.63 21.35
N GLU A 57 -13.69 27.64 22.68
CA GLU A 57 -14.50 26.68 23.43
C GLU A 57 -15.99 26.96 23.23
N PRO A 58 -16.84 25.93 23.33
CA PRO A 58 -17.86 26.04 24.38
C PRO A 58 -18.02 24.77 25.24
N ALA A 59 -18.34 25.04 26.51
CA ALA A 59 -18.59 24.09 27.60
C ALA A 59 -20.04 23.51 27.59
N PRO A 60 -20.47 22.77 28.64
CA PRO A 60 -20.90 21.38 28.57
C PRO A 60 -22.43 21.19 28.51
N GLY A 61 -22.88 20.10 27.87
CA GLY A 61 -24.27 19.66 27.85
C GLY A 61 -24.43 18.30 28.52
N ASP A 62 -24.85 18.29 29.79
CA ASP A 62 -25.41 17.13 30.48
C ASP A 62 -26.67 16.64 29.76
N GLY A 63 -26.68 15.34 29.42
CA GLY A 63 -27.79 14.69 28.73
C GLY A 63 -27.71 13.17 28.87
N ARG A 64 -27.74 12.70 30.11
CA ARG A 64 -27.85 11.29 30.48
C ARG A 64 -29.26 10.80 30.12
N GLU A 65 -29.40 9.79 29.26
CA GLU A 65 -30.34 8.65 29.44
C GLU A 65 -30.37 7.69 28.23
N GLY A 66 -29.86 6.48 28.45
CA GLY A 66 -30.51 5.22 28.07
C GLY A 66 -30.45 4.72 26.63
N ARG A 67 -29.54 3.77 26.33
CA ARG A 67 -29.83 2.61 25.44
C ARG A 67 -28.72 1.53 25.51
N PRO A 68 -28.99 0.29 25.06
CA PRO A 68 -28.63 -0.94 25.75
C PRO A 68 -27.21 -1.42 25.43
N GLU A 69 -26.63 -2.16 26.37
CA GLU A 69 -25.38 -2.86 26.20
C GLU A 69 -25.57 -4.10 25.31
N ASP A 70 -24.85 -4.16 24.19
CA ASP A 70 -24.53 -5.36 23.42
C ASP A 70 -23.02 -5.29 23.05
N PRO A 71 -22.31 -6.42 22.83
CA PRO A 71 -21.09 -6.69 23.57
C PRO A 71 -19.83 -6.53 22.71
N LYS A 72 -18.84 -5.86 23.30
CA LYS A 72 -17.39 -5.99 23.08
C LYS A 72 -16.92 -5.99 21.61
N ASP A 73 -16.85 -4.79 21.05
CA ASP A 73 -15.88 -4.48 20.00
C ASP A 73 -14.47 -4.54 20.60
N THR A 74 -13.70 -5.52 20.16
CA THR A 74 -12.25 -5.57 20.39
C THR A 74 -11.63 -4.44 19.57
N GLN A 75 -11.26 -3.35 20.24
CA GLN A 75 -10.51 -2.25 19.65
C GLN A 75 -9.13 -2.76 19.20
N ASP A 76 -9.00 -2.97 17.90
CA ASP A 76 -7.72 -3.01 17.19
C ASP A 76 -7.17 -1.57 17.15
N PRO A 77 -5.85 -1.31 17.27
CA PRO A 77 -5.33 0.05 17.30
C PRO A 77 -5.67 0.81 16.00
N GLU A 78 -6.54 1.81 16.13
CA GLU A 78 -7.09 2.57 15.01
C GLU A 78 -6.00 3.36 14.26
N GLU A 79 -5.91 3.14 12.94
CA GLU A 79 -5.33 4.12 12.03
C GLU A 79 -6.20 5.39 12.09
N PRO A 80 -5.62 6.60 12.09
CA PRO A 80 -6.41 7.82 12.11
C PRO A 80 -7.09 7.99 10.74
N GLY A 81 -8.37 7.63 10.67
CA GLY A 81 -9.17 7.79 9.45
C GLY A 81 -10.63 7.38 9.63
N ASP A 82 -11.52 8.38 9.57
CA ASP A 82 -12.94 8.21 9.26
C ASP A 82 -13.85 7.61 10.35
N GLU A 83 -13.69 8.00 11.63
CA GLU A 83 -14.65 7.66 12.69
C GLU A 83 -16.07 8.20 12.40
N ASP A 84 -16.19 9.29 11.63
CA ASP A 84 -17.47 9.92 11.28
C ASP A 84 -18.17 9.31 10.05
N VAL A 85 -17.54 8.40 9.30
CA VAL A 85 -18.14 7.86 8.07
C VAL A 85 -18.94 6.59 8.38
N PRO A 86 -20.27 6.57 8.13
CA PRO A 86 -21.09 5.39 8.35
C PRO A 86 -20.54 4.17 7.64
N LYS A 87 -20.44 3.04 8.35
CA LYS A 87 -19.92 1.78 7.81
C LYS A 87 -21.06 0.81 7.46
N VAL A 88 -20.80 -0.11 6.53
CA VAL A 88 -21.71 -1.16 6.12
C VAL A 88 -21.75 -2.26 7.20
N PRO A 89 -22.93 -2.68 7.69
CA PRO A 89 -23.03 -3.72 8.70
C PRO A 89 -22.64 -5.09 8.13
N ARG A 90 -22.18 -6.00 9.01
CA ARG A 90 -21.69 -7.34 8.62
C ARG A 90 -22.66 -8.11 7.72
N ALA A 91 -23.96 -8.04 8.00
CA ALA A 91 -25.00 -8.75 7.22
C ALA A 91 -25.13 -8.23 5.77
N SER A 92 -24.68 -7.00 5.51
CA SER A 92 -24.71 -6.35 4.19
C SER A 92 -23.38 -6.45 3.45
N LEU A 93 -22.37 -7.13 4.02
CA LEU A 93 -21.10 -7.42 3.35
C LEU A 93 -21.29 -8.57 2.35
N SER A 94 -21.65 -8.23 1.11
CA SER A 94 -21.72 -9.17 -0.01
C SER A 94 -21.06 -8.57 -1.25
N PRO A 95 -20.25 -9.34 -1.98
CA PRO A 95 -19.69 -8.87 -3.25
C PRO A 95 -20.76 -8.89 -4.34
N ALA A 96 -20.56 -8.09 -5.39
CA ALA A 96 -21.41 -8.14 -6.59
C ALA A 96 -21.43 -9.51 -7.27
N THR A 97 -20.36 -10.31 -7.11
CA THR A 97 -20.27 -11.68 -7.63
C THR A 97 -19.62 -12.61 -6.60
N GLY A 98 -20.12 -13.85 -6.50
CA GLY A 98 -19.57 -14.87 -5.60
C GLY A 98 -19.89 -14.64 -4.12
N SER A 99 -18.97 -15.02 -3.25
CA SER A 99 -19.10 -14.86 -1.79
C SER A 99 -17.75 -14.65 -1.13
N PHE A 100 -17.74 -13.94 0.00
CA PHE A 100 -16.56 -13.82 0.86
C PHE A 100 -16.41 -15.04 1.76
N THR A 101 -15.16 -15.46 1.96
CA THR A 101 -14.77 -16.36 3.04
C THR A 101 -14.93 -15.68 4.40
N GLU A 102 -14.93 -16.45 5.49
CA GLU A 102 -15.10 -15.88 6.83
C GLU A 102 -13.97 -14.91 7.21
N LYS A 103 -12.71 -15.22 6.87
CA LYS A 103 -11.57 -14.31 7.12
C LYS A 103 -11.68 -13.00 6.35
N GLU A 104 -12.21 -13.06 5.13
CA GLU A 104 -12.44 -11.87 4.32
C GLU A 104 -13.57 -11.03 4.91
N LYS A 105 -14.64 -11.66 5.40
CA LYS A 105 -15.70 -10.94 6.11
C LYS A 105 -15.18 -10.30 7.39
N GLU A 106 -14.41 -11.02 8.19
CA GLU A 106 -13.78 -10.48 9.40
C GLU A 106 -12.91 -9.27 9.10
N TYR A 107 -12.10 -9.34 8.05
CA TYR A 107 -11.32 -8.19 7.57
C TYR A 107 -12.21 -6.99 7.21
N LEU A 108 -13.39 -7.23 6.63
CA LEU A 108 -14.30 -6.19 6.12
C LEU A 108 -15.22 -5.57 7.18
N VAL A 109 -15.46 -6.24 8.31
CA VAL A 109 -16.31 -5.71 9.39
C VAL A 109 -15.74 -4.38 9.90
N GLY A 110 -16.59 -3.36 10.00
CA GLY A 110 -16.20 -2.01 10.45
C GLY A 110 -15.36 -1.22 9.43
N ARG A 111 -14.90 -1.85 8.34
CA ARG A 111 -14.00 -1.21 7.37
C ARG A 111 -14.69 -0.59 6.17
N VAL A 112 -15.80 -1.17 5.73
CA VAL A 112 -16.43 -0.77 4.46
C VAL A 112 -17.27 0.50 4.66
N PRO A 113 -16.89 1.66 4.11
CA PRO A 113 -17.71 2.86 4.14
C PRO A 113 -19.00 2.64 3.35
N GLN A 114 -20.08 3.31 3.75
CA GLN A 114 -21.31 3.33 2.96
C GLN A 114 -21.05 3.82 1.53
N GLY A 115 -21.66 3.14 0.56
CA GLY A 115 -21.48 3.45 -0.87
C GLY A 115 -20.17 2.95 -1.48
N LEU A 116 -19.24 2.39 -0.68
CA LEU A 116 -18.05 1.73 -1.20
C LEU A 116 -18.28 0.23 -1.36
N GLU A 117 -17.76 -0.35 -2.45
CA GLU A 117 -17.86 -1.78 -2.69
C GLU A 117 -17.00 -2.58 -1.69
N PRO A 118 -17.56 -3.55 -0.95
CA PRO A 118 -16.79 -4.38 -0.02
C PRO A 118 -15.60 -5.09 -0.69
N ALA A 119 -15.75 -5.49 -1.95
CA ALA A 119 -14.67 -6.10 -2.72
C ALA A 119 -13.48 -5.15 -2.92
N ALA A 120 -13.72 -3.84 -3.07
CA ALA A 120 -12.65 -2.86 -3.23
C ALA A 120 -11.80 -2.72 -1.95
N VAL A 121 -12.46 -2.75 -0.79
CA VAL A 121 -11.77 -2.73 0.52
C VAL A 121 -10.94 -4.00 0.70
N LEU A 122 -11.49 -5.16 0.31
CA LEU A 122 -10.77 -6.43 0.38
C LEU A 122 -9.54 -6.40 -0.54
N GLU A 123 -9.66 -5.86 -1.75
CA GLU A 123 -8.53 -5.70 -2.67
C GLU A 123 -7.46 -4.76 -2.12
N ALA A 124 -7.83 -3.70 -1.42
CA ALA A 124 -6.86 -2.84 -0.72
C ALA A 124 -6.05 -3.63 0.32
N GLY A 125 -6.71 -4.47 1.14
CA GLY A 125 -6.02 -5.34 2.10
C GLY A 125 -5.11 -6.37 1.44
N ARG A 126 -5.56 -7.00 0.36
CA ARG A 126 -4.74 -7.94 -0.44
C ARG A 126 -3.53 -7.23 -1.05
N THR A 127 -3.70 -5.99 -1.50
CA THR A 127 -2.61 -5.15 -2.01
C THR A 127 -1.59 -4.83 -0.92
N ALA A 128 -2.05 -4.52 0.30
CA ALA A 128 -1.16 -4.32 1.46
C ALA A 128 -0.32 -5.58 1.73
N CYS A 129 -0.95 -6.76 1.77
CA CYS A 129 -0.25 -8.05 1.91
C CYS A 129 0.76 -8.31 0.77
N ALA A 130 0.42 -7.96 -0.46
CA ALA A 130 1.30 -8.13 -1.62
C ALA A 130 2.51 -7.20 -1.55
N ARG A 131 2.31 -5.93 -1.15
CA ARG A 131 3.37 -4.94 -0.95
C ARG A 131 4.29 -5.35 0.20
N LEU A 132 3.73 -5.76 1.34
CA LEU A 132 4.51 -6.25 2.46
C LEU A 132 5.37 -7.46 2.07
N ARG A 133 4.80 -8.40 1.31
CA ARG A 133 5.55 -9.55 0.79
C ARG A 133 6.73 -9.11 -0.08
N SER A 134 6.49 -8.29 -1.10
CA SER A 134 7.56 -7.90 -2.02
C SER A 134 8.65 -7.08 -1.33
N THR A 135 8.28 -6.21 -0.38
CA THR A 135 9.25 -5.49 0.45
C THR A 135 10.04 -6.45 1.34
N ALA A 136 9.39 -7.43 1.97
CA ALA A 136 10.08 -8.39 2.84
C ALA A 136 11.01 -9.34 2.07
N GLU A 137 10.63 -9.72 0.84
CA GLU A 137 11.46 -10.49 -0.09
C GLU A 137 12.71 -9.71 -0.50
N ALA A 138 12.58 -8.39 -0.73
CA ALA A 138 13.72 -7.52 -1.03
C ALA A 138 14.60 -7.27 0.19
N SER A 139 13.99 -6.95 1.33
CA SER A 139 14.67 -6.63 2.59
C SER A 139 13.70 -6.69 3.77
N ARG A 140 13.90 -7.68 4.63
CA ARG A 140 13.13 -7.80 5.87
C ARG A 140 13.24 -6.55 6.75
N LYS A 141 14.40 -5.89 6.76
CA LYS A 141 14.62 -4.66 7.54
C LYS A 141 13.79 -3.50 6.99
N ASP A 142 13.70 -3.39 5.67
CA ASP A 142 12.93 -2.32 5.04
C ASP A 142 11.44 -2.57 5.21
N ALA A 143 10.99 -3.83 5.18
CA ALA A 143 9.60 -4.17 5.49
C ALA A 143 9.21 -3.75 6.92
N ILE A 144 10.07 -4.03 7.91
CA ILE A 144 9.85 -3.60 9.29
C ILE A 144 9.84 -2.06 9.39
N SER A 145 10.70 -1.38 8.65
CA SER A 145 10.80 0.09 8.67
C SER A 145 9.59 0.75 7.99
N ALA A 146 9.16 0.25 6.84
CA ALA A 146 7.96 0.68 6.13
C ALA A 146 6.71 0.45 6.96
N LEU A 147 6.63 -0.69 7.65
CA LEU A 147 5.61 -0.93 8.67
C LEU A 147 5.71 0.16 9.73
N LYS A 148 6.81 0.31 10.47
CA LYS A 148 6.95 1.37 11.51
C LYS A 148 6.52 2.76 11.03
N ALA A 149 6.90 3.13 9.82
CA ALA A 149 6.61 4.43 9.23
C ALA A 149 5.17 4.61 8.74
N GLY A 150 4.36 3.55 8.67
CA GLY A 150 2.99 3.65 8.14
C GLY A 150 2.91 3.70 6.62
N GLU A 151 3.96 3.31 5.90
CA GLU A 151 4.01 3.44 4.44
C GLU A 151 3.17 2.39 3.69
N ILE A 152 2.75 1.35 4.39
CA ILE A 152 1.86 0.31 3.88
C ILE A 152 0.52 0.46 4.60
N ASP A 153 -0.41 1.17 3.96
CA ASP A 153 -1.76 1.39 4.46
C ASP A 153 -2.47 0.05 4.69
N ASN A 154 -3.34 -0.03 5.71
CA ASN A 154 -4.09 -1.23 6.07
C ASN A 154 -3.24 -2.46 6.44
N ALA A 155 -1.92 -2.32 6.66
CA ALA A 155 -1.04 -3.46 6.84
C ALA A 155 -1.35 -4.28 8.10
N GLY A 156 -1.65 -3.62 9.23
CA GLY A 156 -1.98 -4.28 10.50
C GLY A 156 -3.10 -5.31 10.34
N PRO A 157 -4.32 -4.85 10.02
CA PRO A 157 -5.46 -5.75 9.89
C PRO A 157 -5.39 -6.71 8.70
N ALA A 158 -4.78 -6.30 7.59
CA ALA A 158 -4.58 -7.20 6.46
C ALA A 158 -3.71 -8.39 6.86
N VAL A 159 -2.68 -8.16 7.68
CA VAL A 159 -1.84 -9.25 8.20
C VAL A 159 -2.62 -10.17 9.12
N HIS A 160 -3.38 -9.66 10.09
CA HIS A 160 -4.13 -10.52 11.02
C HIS A 160 -5.16 -11.43 10.33
N HIS A 161 -5.88 -10.91 9.33
CA HIS A 161 -6.97 -11.68 8.70
C HIS A 161 -6.59 -12.32 7.36
N LEU A 162 -5.84 -11.61 6.50
CA LEU A 162 -5.59 -12.02 5.12
C LEU A 162 -4.21 -12.67 4.92
N CYS A 163 -3.18 -12.22 5.63
CA CYS A 163 -1.82 -12.73 5.48
C CYS A 163 -1.06 -12.96 6.81
N PRO A 164 -1.55 -13.85 7.69
CA PRO A 164 -1.04 -14.04 9.07
C PRO A 164 0.42 -14.51 9.14
N ARG A 165 0.96 -15.08 8.05
CA ARG A 165 2.39 -15.41 7.96
C ARG A 165 3.33 -14.22 8.18
N PHE A 166 2.84 -12.98 8.05
CA PHE A 166 3.62 -11.77 8.24
C PHE A 166 3.47 -11.14 9.63
N GLU A 167 2.71 -11.75 10.56
CA GLU A 167 2.60 -11.29 11.95
C GLU A 167 3.96 -11.04 12.62
N PRO A 168 5.00 -11.87 12.42
CA PRO A 168 6.32 -11.60 13.00
C PRO A 168 7.00 -10.32 12.50
N LEU A 169 6.54 -9.75 11.37
CA LEU A 169 7.00 -8.45 10.87
C LEU A 169 6.27 -7.30 11.56
N LEU A 170 4.97 -7.44 11.83
CA LEU A 170 4.21 -6.46 12.62
C LEU A 170 4.76 -6.36 14.04
N GLU A 171 4.98 -7.50 14.69
CA GLU A 171 5.55 -7.54 16.04
C GLU A 171 6.93 -6.86 16.11
N ALA A 172 7.80 -7.15 15.14
CA ALA A 172 9.11 -6.51 15.03
C ALA A 172 9.02 -5.00 14.70
N ALA A 173 7.93 -4.59 14.06
CA ALA A 173 7.60 -3.18 13.85
C ALA A 173 6.99 -2.51 15.09
N GLY A 174 6.63 -3.25 16.15
CA GLY A 174 5.93 -2.72 17.31
C GLY A 174 4.45 -2.40 17.02
N ARG A 175 3.88 -3.02 16.00
CA ARG A 175 2.48 -2.94 15.57
C ARG A 175 1.82 -4.26 16.02
N LYS A 176 0.74 -4.19 16.79
CA LYS A 176 0.07 -5.37 17.37
C LYS A 176 -1.42 -5.27 17.16
#